data_AF-A0A3S1AWY2-F1
#
_entry.id   AF-A0A3S1AWY2-F1
#
_cell.length_a   1.000
_cell.length_b   1.000
_cell.length_c   1.000
_cell.angle_alpha   90.00
_cell.angle_beta   90.00
_cell.angle_gamma   90.00
#
_symmetry.space_group_name_H-M   'P 1'
#
loop_
_entity.id
_entity.type
_entity.pdbx_description
1 polymer ?
#
loop_
_entity_poly.entity_id
_entity_poly.type
_entity_poly.pdbx_seq_one_letter_code
_entity_poly.pdbx_strand_id
1 'polypeptide(L)'
;MQAYTLTINCEVMNEMGVLVSHTLKTEAHLPPQPEDKFMFISRNYFKPIIIRIERILSSVTGNPFSEQVCLGEEIDEPYDIKEAFYGTWIMAD
;
A
#
# COMPACT_ATOMS: atom_id res chain seq x y z
N MET A 1 -17.07 -11.78 1.64
CA MET A 1 -16.17 -11.28 0.57
C MET A 1 -14.78 -11.72 0.92
N GLN A 2 -13.98 -12.16 -0.06
CA GLN A 2 -12.63 -12.65 0.20
C GLN A 2 -11.70 -11.44 0.37
N ALA A 3 -11.14 -11.27 1.57
CA ALA A 3 -10.17 -10.21 1.84
C ALA A 3 -8.80 -10.64 1.29
N TYR A 4 -8.13 -9.73 0.58
CA TYR A 4 -6.76 -9.91 0.10
C TYR A 4 -5.82 -9.27 1.09
N THR A 5 -4.81 -10.01 1.54
CA THR A 5 -3.71 -9.39 2.29
C THR A 5 -2.78 -8.73 1.28
N LEU A 6 -2.74 -7.40 1.29
CA LEU A 6 -1.88 -6.61 0.42
C LEU A 6 -0.62 -6.21 1.20
N THR A 7 0.54 -6.60 0.69
CA THR A 7 1.85 -6.20 1.19
C THR A 7 2.52 -5.36 0.09
N ILE A 8 2.73 -4.06 0.34
CA ILE A 8 3.32 -3.13 -0.60
C ILE A 8 4.69 -2.71 -0.09
N ASN A 9 5.73 -3.02 -0.85
CA ASN A 9 7.07 -2.48 -0.63
C ASN A 9 7.17 -1.17 -1.41
N CYS A 10 7.47 -0.07 -0.73
CA CYS A 10 7.50 1.26 -1.34
C CYS A 10 8.58 2.14 -0.71
N GLU A 11 8.97 3.20 -1.41
CA GLU A 11 9.77 4.28 -0.83
C GLU A 11 8.86 5.46 -0.53
N VAL A 12 8.89 5.96 0.71
CA VAL A 12 8.10 7.10 1.16
C VAL A 12 9.04 8.19 1.65
N MET A 13 8.72 9.44 1.37
CA MET A 13 9.47 10.58 1.86
C MET A 13 9.15 10.84 3.33
N ASN A 14 10.16 10.81 4.19
CA ASN A 14 9.99 11.17 5.59
C ASN A 14 9.96 12.69 5.81
N GLU A 15 9.73 13.12 7.06
CA GLU A 15 9.67 14.54 7.43
C GLU A 15 10.97 15.32 7.19
N MET A 16 12.10 14.62 7.04
CA MET A 16 13.40 15.21 6.73
C MET A 16 13.67 15.31 5.22
N GLY A 17 12.71 14.92 4.38
CA GLY A 17 12.85 14.93 2.91
C GLY A 17 13.72 13.78 2.37
N VAL A 18 13.90 12.71 3.13
CA VAL A 18 14.68 11.53 2.73
C VAL A 18 13.73 10.42 2.30
N LEU A 19 14.02 9.78 1.15
CA LEU A 19 13.33 8.56 0.72
C LEU A 19 13.76 7.39 1.61
N VAL A 20 12.76 6.74 2.22
CA VAL A 20 12.96 5.59 3.10
C VAL A 20 12.12 4.43 2.59
N SER A 21 12.74 3.25 2.48
CA SER A 21 12.03 2.03 2.14
C SER A 21 11.11 1.61 3.29
N HIS A 22 9.86 1.31 2.95
CA HIS A 22 8.84 0.86 3.87
C HIS A 22 8.08 -0.32 3.29
N THR A 23 7.59 -1.18 4.18
CA THR A 23 6.61 -2.21 3.83
C THR A 23 5.28 -1.84 4.46
N LEU A 24 4.23 -1.67 3.65
CA LEU A 24 2.87 -1.41 4.10
C LEU A 24 2.05 -2.70 3.98
N LYS A 25 1.39 -3.10 5.07
CA LYS A 25 0.53 -4.28 5.08
C LYS A 25 -0.91 -3.91 5.45
N THR A 26 -1.88 -4.31 4.63
CA THR A 26 -3.30 -4.02 4.80
C THR A 26 -4.20 -5.14 4.24
N GLU A 27 -5.49 -5.10 4.56
CA GLU A 27 -6.51 -5.94 3.93
C GLU A 27 -7.26 -5.13 2.88
N ALA A 28 -7.26 -5.59 1.63
CA ALA A 28 -7.96 -4.96 0.51
C ALA A 28 -9.17 -5.80 0.09
N HIS A 29 -10.23 -5.14 -0.36
CA HIS A 29 -11.44 -5.81 -0.84
C HIS A 29 -11.32 -6.35 -2.27
N LEU A 30 -10.37 -5.81 -3.03
CA LEU A 30 -10.12 -6.14 -4.43
C LEU A 30 -8.65 -6.47 -4.64
N PRO A 31 -8.33 -7.36 -5.60
CA PRO A 31 -6.94 -7.59 -5.96
C PRO A 31 -6.31 -6.32 -6.54
N PRO A 32 -5.05 -6.03 -6.22
CA PRO A 32 -4.31 -4.92 -6.79
C PRO A 32 -4.01 -5.17 -8.27
N GLN A 33 -3.84 -4.09 -9.02
CA GLN A 33 -3.41 -4.01 -10.41
C GLN A 33 -2.35 -2.89 -10.52
N PRO A 34 -1.44 -2.96 -11.51
CA PRO A 34 -0.57 -1.84 -11.82
C PRO A 34 -1.39 -0.57 -12.07
N GLU A 35 -0.86 0.58 -11.68
CA GLU A 35 -1.49 1.91 -11.68
C GLU A 35 -2.62 2.11 -10.65
N ASP A 36 -3.04 1.09 -9.92
CA ASP A 36 -3.99 1.28 -8.82
C ASP A 36 -3.40 2.22 -7.76
N LYS A 37 -4.23 3.14 -7.27
CA LYS A 37 -3.86 4.09 -6.23
C LYS A 37 -4.54 3.73 -4.92
N PHE A 38 -3.74 3.56 -3.87
CA PHE A 38 -4.20 3.26 -2.52
C PHE A 38 -3.83 4.38 -1.57
N MET A 39 -4.78 4.81 -0.74
CA MET A 39 -4.54 5.87 0.23
C MET A 39 -4.44 5.30 1.64
N PHE A 40 -3.41 5.68 2.38
CA PHE A 40 -3.16 5.28 3.75
C PHE A 40 -3.30 6.51 4.67
N ILE A 41 -4.27 6.47 5.58
CA ILE A 41 -4.59 7.57 6.53
C ILE A 41 -4.35 7.12 7.98
N SER A 42 -3.34 7.73 8.63
CA SER A 42 -2.92 7.39 10.00
C SER A 42 -2.79 8.66 10.82
N ARG A 43 -3.09 8.55 12.11
CA ARG A 43 -2.94 9.65 13.07
C ARG A 43 -1.49 10.00 13.37
N ASN A 44 -0.56 9.10 13.04
CA ASN A 44 0.87 9.29 13.28
C ASN A 44 1.58 10.02 12.13
N TYR A 45 0.88 10.28 11.01
CA TYR A 45 1.43 10.97 9.86
C TYR A 45 0.70 12.30 9.64
N PHE A 46 1.46 13.32 9.25
CA PHE A 46 0.93 14.67 9.01
C PHE A 46 0.03 14.75 7.75
N LYS A 47 0.27 13.88 6.76
CA LYS A 47 -0.51 13.78 5.52
C LYS A 47 -0.87 12.33 5.20
N PRO A 48 -1.98 12.07 4.46
CA PRO A 48 -2.20 10.78 3.85
C PRO A 48 -1.03 10.39 2.94
N ILE A 49 -0.65 9.12 2.96
CA ILE A 49 0.33 8.55 2.04
C ILE A 49 -0.45 7.92 0.90
N ILE A 50 -0.20 8.32 -0.33
CA ILE A 50 -0.85 7.73 -1.51
C ILE A 50 0.19 6.90 -2.23
N ILE A 51 -0.09 5.61 -2.38
CA ILE A 51 0.80 4.67 -3.05
C ILE A 51 0.16 4.24 -4.36
N ARG A 52 0.90 4.41 -5.46
CA ARG A 52 0.56 3.79 -6.75
C ARG A 52 1.28 2.45 -6.87
N ILE A 53 0.56 1.41 -7.25
CA ILE A 53 1.17 0.11 -7.54
C ILE A 53 1.94 0.19 -8.85
N GLU A 54 3.26 -0.01 -8.80
CA GLU A 54 4.09 -0.11 -9.99
C GLU A 54 4.04 -1.52 -10.59
N ARG A 55 4.16 -2.54 -9.72
CA ARG A 55 4.26 -3.93 -10.17
C ARG A 55 3.80 -4.91 -9.10
N ILE A 56 3.13 -5.98 -9.53
CA ILE A 56 2.82 -7.14 -8.68
C ILE A 56 4.00 -8.11 -8.73
N LEU A 57 4.60 -8.41 -7.58
CA LEU A 57 5.77 -9.28 -7.45
C LEU A 57 5.39 -10.75 -7.31
N SER A 58 4.39 -11.04 -6.48
CA SER A 58 3.92 -12.40 -6.28
C SER A 58 2.46 -12.42 -5.86
N SER A 59 1.77 -13.45 -6.35
CA SER A 59 0.45 -13.84 -5.91
C SER A 59 0.59 -15.24 -5.33
N VAL A 60 0.53 -15.38 -4.00
CA VAL A 60 0.61 -16.70 -3.38
C VAL A 60 -0.77 -17.36 -3.52
N THR A 61 -0.98 -18.01 -4.66
CA THR A 61 -2.16 -18.83 -4.91
C THR A 61 -2.01 -20.17 -4.21
N GLY A 62 -2.68 -20.36 -3.07
CA GLY A 62 -2.64 -21.63 -2.33
C GLY A 62 -3.21 -21.59 -0.90
N ASN A 63 -3.43 -20.40 -0.34
CA ASN A 63 -4.04 -20.20 0.97
C ASN A 63 -5.47 -19.64 0.82
N PRO A 64 -6.38 -19.79 1.81
CA PRO A 64 -7.72 -19.19 1.74
C PRO A 64 -7.69 -17.65 1.73
N PHE A 65 -6.56 -17.08 2.13
CA PHE A 65 -6.23 -15.65 2.05
C PHE A 65 -5.20 -15.48 0.93
N SER A 66 -5.61 -14.89 -0.18
CA SER A 66 -4.70 -14.57 -1.29
C SER A 66 -3.84 -13.37 -0.91
N GLU A 67 -2.62 -13.64 -0.45
CA GLU A 67 -1.61 -12.60 -0.22
C GLU A 67 -1.03 -12.12 -1.56
N GLN A 68 -0.99 -10.80 -1.71
CA GLN A 68 -0.45 -10.12 -2.88
C GLN A 68 0.71 -9.24 -2.43
N VAL A 69 1.89 -9.48 -3.00
CA VAL A 69 3.07 -8.65 -2.75
C VAL A 69 3.30 -7.73 -3.94
N CYS A 70 3.42 -6.43 -3.69
CA CYS A 70 3.53 -5.41 -4.71
C CYS A 70 4.74 -4.49 -4.46
N LEU A 71 5.25 -3.89 -5.52
CA LEU A 71 6.04 -2.66 -5.46
C LEU A 71 5.11 -1.48 -5.69
N GLY A 72 5.32 -0.40 -4.95
CA GLY A 72 4.62 0.85 -5.17
C GLY A 72 5.49 2.07 -4.92
N GLU A 73 5.07 3.21 -5.45
CA GLU A 73 5.70 4.50 -5.25
C GLU A 73 4.75 5.45 -4.50
N GLU A 74 5.28 6.33 -3.65
CA GLU A 74 4.51 7.45 -3.14
C GLU A 74 4.27 8.47 -4.26
N ILE A 75 3.01 8.88 -4.43
CA ILE A 75 2.60 9.93 -5.37
C ILE A 75 1.83 11.04 -4.65
N ASP A 76 1.84 12.24 -5.22
CA ASP A 76 1.09 13.40 -4.68
C ASP A 76 -0.31 13.56 -5.31
N GLU A 77 -0.79 12.63 -6.14
CA GLU A 77 -2.08 12.76 -6.84
C GLU A 77 -3.26 12.14 -6.04
N PRO A 78 -4.21 12.94 -5.51
CA PRO A 78 -5.31 12.45 -4.67
C PRO A 78 -6.55 11.97 -5.44
N TYR A 79 -6.43 11.74 -6.76
CA TYR A 79 -7.55 11.34 -7.62
C TYR A 79 -7.48 9.85 -7.96
N ASP A 80 -8.64 9.26 -8.29
CA ASP A 80 -8.77 7.85 -8.70
C ASP A 80 -8.28 6.83 -7.65
N ILE A 81 -8.47 7.17 -6.37
CA ILE A 81 -8.15 6.28 -5.25
C ILE A 81 -9.07 5.06 -5.29
N LYS A 82 -8.48 3.89 -5.47
CA LYS A 82 -9.19 2.61 -5.50
C LYS A 82 -9.74 2.23 -4.13
N GLU A 83 -8.92 2.41 -3.10
CA GLU A 83 -9.30 2.12 -1.71
C GLU A 83 -8.51 3.00 -0.74
N ALA A 84 -9.16 3.38 0.36
CA ALA A 84 -8.56 4.16 1.44
C ALA A 84 -8.55 3.34 2.74
N PHE A 85 -7.38 3.21 3.35
CA PHE A 85 -7.14 2.45 4.57
C PHE A 85 -6.96 3.39 5.76
N TYR A 86 -7.78 3.19 6.79
CA TYR A 86 -7.77 3.98 8.01
C TYR A 86 -7.20 3.16 9.16
N GLY A 87 -6.17 3.66 9.84
CA GLY A 87 -5.68 3.04 11.07
C GLY A 87 -4.18 2.76 11.09
N THR A 88 -3.79 1.71 11.81
CA THR A 88 -2.38 1.33 12.02
C THR A 88 -1.99 0.27 10.99
N TRP A 89 -1.28 0.67 9.94
CA TRP A 89 -0.52 -0.27 9.12
C TRP A 89 0.85 -0.52 9.77
N ILE A 90 1.36 -1.73 9.60
CA ILE A 90 2.68 -2.10 10.12
C ILE A 90 3.72 -1.61 9.13
N MET A 91 4.53 -0.62 9.54
CA MET A 91 5.80 -0.28 8.90
C MET A 91 6.84 -1.27 9.45
N ALA A 92 7.37 -2.15 8.61
CA ALA A 92 8.57 -2.92 8.95
C ALA A 92 9.78 -2.20 8.34
N ASP A 93 10.73 -1.82 9.21
CA ASP A 93 12.06 -1.31 8.84
C ASP A 93 13.00 -2.44 8.42
#